data_AF-A0A0S8HE26-F1
#
_entry.id   AF-A0A0S8HE26-F1
#
_cell.length_a   1.000
_cell.length_b   1.000
_cell.length_c   1.000
_cell.angle_alpha   90.00
_cell.angle_beta   90.00
_cell.angle_gamma   90.00
#
_symmetry.space_group_name_H-M   'P 1'
#
loop_
_entity.id
_entity.type
_entity.pdbx_description
1 polymer ?
#
loop_
_entity_poly.entity_id
_entity_poly.type
_entity_poly.pdbx_seq_one_letter_code
_entity_poly.pdbx_strand_id
1 'polypeptide(L)'
;MSKRHLYSAALAFLLILGSLGAEPGATTQPATQEGPVAGGLTEKDFEKMFMDAFVELGKASTAPATQAAPLSDKEIVRAMQRNALKLLAALKWGTTAPFTQMAPGELDRALDALIDEAERRAKAPPLAPATHKALARPDRPWEVVGTKEFTIAVPKGWRKLPQPILNNVVYLTGDGIGAPVVDETGNPIQIGMAVERYGKVKDSAVEGAKRNLGTLEYDPRLKVLSKNPPQPLKLSDGTDAAFNRVLLIEDRSRKSLQMKLFAADSNSRGWVVSAWIVTGRDSQFIENNAPLENRLRAHVTSLCFDQSKFNTSALAAAYGGRPTQPATVAPAARDRK
;
A
#
# COMPACT_ATOMS: atom_id res chain seq x y z
N MET A 1 22.55 13.12 33.63
CA MET A 1 22.17 12.71 32.26
C MET A 1 22.36 13.82 31.23
N SER A 2 23.49 13.80 30.52
CA SER A 2 23.73 14.75 29.42
C SER A 2 22.83 14.46 28.20
N LYS A 3 22.47 15.48 27.40
CA LYS A 3 21.66 15.33 26.16
C LYS A 3 22.15 14.20 25.23
N ARG A 4 23.47 13.96 25.11
CA ARG A 4 24.05 12.86 24.32
C ARG A 4 23.56 11.46 24.70
N HIS A 5 23.35 11.22 25.99
CA HIS A 5 22.92 9.92 26.51
C HIS A 5 21.42 9.69 26.29
N LEU A 6 20.61 10.76 26.37
CA LEU A 6 19.19 10.73 26.01
C LEU A 6 18.98 10.42 24.51
N TYR A 7 19.79 11.03 23.64
CA TYR A 7 19.76 10.75 22.20
C TYR A 7 20.18 9.32 21.85
N SER A 8 21.16 8.74 22.56
CA SER A 8 21.58 7.35 22.32
C SER A 8 20.50 6.33 22.74
N ALA A 9 19.79 6.58 23.85
CA ALA A 9 18.67 5.76 24.27
C ALA A 9 17.48 5.86 23.30
N ALA A 10 17.17 7.07 22.82
CA ALA A 10 16.12 7.30 21.82
C ALA A 10 16.45 6.65 20.46
N LEU A 11 17.72 6.69 20.04
CA LEU A 11 18.17 6.07 18.79
C LEU A 11 18.11 4.53 18.87
N ALA A 12 18.52 3.93 19.99
CA ALA A 12 18.36 2.50 20.22
C ALA A 12 16.88 2.08 20.15
N PHE A 13 15.98 2.88 20.74
CA PHE A 13 14.54 2.64 20.69
C PHE A 13 13.94 2.76 19.27
N LEU A 14 14.40 3.74 18.48
CA LEU A 14 13.97 3.91 17.07
C LEU A 14 14.48 2.77 16.17
N LEU A 15 15.69 2.26 16.39
CA LEU A 15 16.22 1.09 15.68
C LEU A 15 15.43 -0.19 16.02
N ILE A 16 14.96 -0.31 17.26
CA ILE A 16 14.09 -1.41 17.70
C ILE A 16 12.74 -1.38 16.96
N LEU A 17 12.10 -0.22 16.91
CA LEU A 17 10.82 -0.05 16.18
C LEU A 17 10.96 -0.32 14.67
N GLY A 18 12.09 0.05 14.07
CA GLY A 18 12.37 -0.24 12.66
C GLY A 18 12.57 -1.74 12.36
N SER A 19 13.02 -2.53 13.34
CA SER A 19 13.27 -3.98 13.17
C SER A 19 12.04 -4.86 13.35
N LEU A 20 10.97 -4.35 13.96
CA LEU A 20 9.70 -5.07 14.19
C LEU A 20 8.76 -5.03 12.97
N GLY A 21 9.13 -4.32 11.90
CA GLY A 21 8.35 -4.18 10.66
C GLY A 21 8.60 -5.25 9.59
N ALA A 22 9.23 -6.39 9.91
CA ALA A 22 9.53 -7.47 8.97
C ALA A 22 8.60 -8.69 9.15
N GLU A 23 8.10 -9.21 8.02
CA GLU A 23 6.96 -10.13 7.84
C GLU A 23 6.94 -11.44 8.68
N PRO A 24 5.75 -12.00 8.98
CA PRO A 24 5.61 -13.40 9.38
C PRO A 24 5.64 -14.33 8.17
N GLY A 25 6.77 -15.00 7.96
CA GLY A 25 6.90 -16.10 7.00
C GLY A 25 6.28 -17.40 7.53
N ALA A 26 5.28 -17.92 6.82
CA ALA A 26 4.67 -19.21 7.08
C ALA A 26 5.68 -20.36 6.85
N THR A 27 6.00 -21.09 7.92
CA THR A 27 6.69 -22.38 7.82
C THR A 27 5.63 -23.48 8.01
N THR A 28 5.37 -24.26 6.97
CA THR A 28 4.48 -25.43 7.06
C THR A 28 5.27 -26.65 7.53
N GLN A 29 4.94 -27.14 8.73
CA GLN A 29 5.29 -28.48 9.20
C GLN A 29 3.99 -29.19 9.63
N PRO A 30 3.80 -30.49 9.32
CA PRO A 30 2.53 -31.15 9.59
C PRO A 30 2.44 -31.75 11.00
N ALA A 31 1.27 -31.51 11.59
CA ALA A 31 0.49 -32.31 12.55
C ALA A 31 1.05 -32.70 13.94
N THR A 32 0.12 -32.54 14.90
CA THR A 32 -0.04 -33.22 16.20
C THR A 32 0.88 -32.83 17.37
N GLN A 33 0.38 -31.88 18.19
CA GLN A 33 0.28 -31.99 19.65
C GLN A 33 -0.55 -30.81 20.21
N GLU A 34 -1.63 -31.10 20.93
CA GLU A 34 -2.39 -30.10 21.71
C GLU A 34 -1.54 -29.67 22.91
N GLY A 35 -0.87 -28.53 22.78
CA GLY A 35 -0.25 -27.80 23.89
C GLY A 35 -1.02 -26.51 24.18
N PRO A 36 -0.94 -25.97 25.41
CA PRO A 36 -1.66 -24.77 25.79
C PRO A 36 -1.22 -23.58 24.92
N VAL A 37 -2.20 -22.91 24.32
CA VAL A 37 -1.99 -21.70 23.51
C VAL A 37 -1.39 -20.62 24.41
N ALA A 38 -0.14 -20.27 24.17
CA ALA A 38 0.51 -19.14 24.83
C ALA A 38 -0.25 -17.86 24.46
N GLY A 39 -0.83 -17.19 25.47
CA GLY A 39 -1.49 -15.90 25.29
C GLY A 39 -0.49 -14.88 24.74
N GLY A 40 -0.81 -14.27 23.60
CA GLY A 40 -0.01 -13.21 23.01
C GLY A 40 -0.01 -11.96 23.88
N LEU A 41 1.13 -11.28 23.94
CA LEU A 41 1.26 -9.99 24.65
C LEU A 41 0.38 -8.94 23.96
N THR A 42 -0.41 -8.22 24.75
CA THR A 42 -1.28 -7.12 24.32
C THR A 42 -0.55 -5.78 24.38
N GLU A 43 -1.05 -4.76 23.70
CA GLU A 43 -0.56 -3.37 23.79
C GLU A 43 -0.46 -2.87 25.24
N LYS A 44 -1.40 -3.28 26.10
CA LYS A 44 -1.38 -2.95 27.53
C LYS A 44 -0.25 -3.65 28.29
N ASP A 45 0.15 -4.85 27.86
CA ASP A 45 1.32 -5.53 28.41
C ASP A 45 2.61 -4.78 28.04
N PHE A 46 2.69 -4.22 26.83
CA PHE A 46 3.81 -3.36 26.40
C PHE A 46 3.89 -2.06 27.19
N GLU A 47 2.77 -1.36 27.33
CA GLU A 47 2.69 -0.12 28.10
C GLU A 47 3.07 -0.37 29.56
N LYS A 48 2.56 -1.45 30.15
CA LYS A 48 2.92 -1.85 31.52
C LYS A 48 4.40 -2.19 31.66
N MET A 49 4.98 -2.99 30.76
CA MET A 49 6.41 -3.33 30.80
C MET A 49 7.30 -2.09 30.66
N PHE A 50 6.91 -1.14 29.80
CA PHE A 50 7.62 0.13 29.62
C PHE A 50 7.55 1.00 30.89
N MET A 51 6.36 1.14 31.47
CA MET A 51 6.15 1.91 32.69
C MET A 51 6.85 1.29 33.89
N ASP A 52 6.83 -0.05 34.03
CA ASP A 52 7.54 -0.78 35.08
C ASP A 52 9.06 -0.56 34.97
N ALA A 53 9.62 -0.58 33.75
CA ALA A 53 11.03 -0.28 33.52
C ALA A 53 11.40 1.17 33.90
N PHE A 54 10.53 2.13 33.61
CA PHE A 54 10.72 3.53 33.95
C PHE A 54 10.60 3.79 35.46
N VAL A 55 9.66 3.09 36.12
CA VAL A 55 9.46 3.14 37.58
C VAL A 55 10.65 2.53 38.32
N GLU A 56 11.20 1.40 37.86
CA GLU A 56 12.42 0.81 38.45
C GLU A 56 13.64 1.73 38.28
N LEU A 57 13.77 2.40 37.14
CA LEU A 57 14.78 3.46 36.93
C LEU A 57 14.58 4.65 37.90
N GLY A 58 13.33 5.05 38.14
CA GLY A 58 12.99 6.08 39.12
C GLY A 58 13.37 5.68 40.56
N LYS A 59 13.04 4.45 40.98
CA LYS A 59 13.36 3.92 42.31
C LYS A 59 14.87 3.84 42.57
N ALA A 60 15.66 3.43 41.57
CA ALA A 60 17.11 3.42 41.66
C ALA A 60 17.72 4.83 41.80
N SER A 61 17.02 5.86 41.31
CA SER A 61 17.42 7.27 41.43
C SER A 61 16.97 7.93 42.74
N THR A 62 16.02 7.35 43.49
CA THR A 62 15.43 7.96 44.70
C THR A 62 15.64 7.14 45.97
N ALA A 63 16.45 6.08 45.94
CA ALA A 63 16.78 5.31 47.14
C ALA A 63 17.51 6.19 48.17
N PRO A 64 17.14 6.12 49.47
CA PRO A 64 17.78 6.91 50.52
C PRO A 64 19.28 6.62 50.56
N ALA A 65 20.07 7.68 50.79
CA ALA A 65 21.53 7.75 50.67
C ALA A 65 22.31 6.93 51.72
N THR A 66 21.87 5.72 52.03
CA THR A 66 22.61 4.76 52.84
C THR A 66 23.01 3.56 51.97
N GLN A 67 24.26 3.65 51.48
CA GLN A 67 25.16 2.59 51.02
C GLN A 67 25.22 2.18 49.54
N ALA A 68 24.51 2.79 48.60
CA ALA A 68 24.81 2.61 47.17
C ALA A 68 25.27 3.94 46.54
N ALA A 69 26.46 3.96 45.95
CA ALA A 69 26.91 5.10 45.16
C ALA A 69 25.91 5.34 44.00
N PRO A 70 25.59 6.60 43.66
CA PRO A 70 24.72 6.89 42.55
C PRO A 70 25.30 6.28 41.26
N LEU A 71 24.47 5.53 40.54
CA LEU A 71 24.86 4.92 39.25
C LEU A 71 25.38 6.02 38.32
N SER A 72 26.52 5.75 37.68
CA SER A 72 27.06 6.64 36.65
C SER A 72 26.11 6.73 35.45
N ASP A 73 26.14 7.84 34.70
CA ASP A 73 25.38 8.03 33.46
C ASP A 73 25.59 6.83 32.48
N LYS A 74 26.78 6.19 32.51
CA LYS A 74 27.12 5.01 31.71
C LYS A 74 26.38 3.74 32.18
N GLU A 75 26.25 3.55 33.49
CA GLU A 75 25.54 2.40 34.07
C GLU A 75 24.02 2.52 33.84
N ILE A 76 23.47 3.73 33.90
CA ILE A 76 22.07 4.01 33.58
C ILE A 76 21.75 3.65 32.12
N VAL A 77 22.61 4.07 31.18
CA VAL A 77 22.44 3.77 29.75
C VAL A 77 22.54 2.26 29.48
N ARG A 78 23.47 1.56 30.13
CA ARG A 78 23.59 0.10 30.04
C ARG A 78 22.37 -0.63 30.62
N ALA A 79 21.78 -0.12 31.70
CA ALA A 79 20.55 -0.67 32.25
C ALA A 79 19.37 -0.50 31.27
N MET A 80 19.24 0.66 30.63
CA MET A 80 18.23 0.91 29.61
C MET A 80 18.40 0.00 28.38
N GLN A 81 19.63 -0.17 27.89
CA GLN A 81 19.93 -1.06 26.77
C GLN A 81 19.60 -2.52 27.11
N ARG A 82 19.94 -3.00 28.32
CA ARG A 82 19.59 -4.35 28.78
C ARG A 82 18.08 -4.58 28.83
N ASN A 83 17.31 -3.61 29.31
CA ASN A 83 15.85 -3.73 29.34
C ASN A 83 15.23 -3.70 27.93
N ALA A 84 15.78 -2.89 27.02
CA ALA A 84 15.34 -2.84 25.64
C ALA A 84 15.62 -4.16 24.89
N LEU A 85 16.76 -4.82 25.15
CA LEU A 85 17.04 -6.15 24.59
C LEU A 85 16.14 -7.24 25.16
N LYS A 86 15.85 -7.21 26.46
CA LYS A 86 14.90 -8.16 27.08
C LYS A 86 13.52 -8.04 26.43
N LEU A 87 13.09 -6.81 26.10
CA LEU A 87 11.83 -6.55 25.41
C LEU A 87 11.85 -7.06 23.95
N LEU A 88 12.92 -6.77 23.21
CA LEU A 88 13.13 -7.31 21.85
C LEU A 88 13.13 -8.84 21.82
N ALA A 89 13.76 -9.47 22.81
CA ALA A 89 13.81 -10.91 22.94
C ALA A 89 12.42 -11.51 23.22
N ALA A 90 11.68 -10.91 24.13
CA ALA A 90 10.29 -11.29 24.41
C ALA A 90 9.41 -11.18 23.15
N LEU A 91 9.60 -10.10 22.38
CA LEU A 91 8.91 -9.84 21.12
C LEU A 91 9.24 -10.87 20.02
N LYS A 92 10.52 -11.20 19.86
CA LYS A 92 10.98 -12.05 18.76
C LYS A 92 10.77 -13.54 19.02
N TRP A 93 10.86 -13.96 20.28
CA TRP A 93 10.86 -15.38 20.65
C TRP A 93 9.70 -15.78 21.57
N GLY A 94 8.77 -14.86 21.89
CA GLY A 94 7.61 -15.13 22.75
C GLY A 94 7.96 -15.42 24.21
N THR A 95 9.21 -15.25 24.62
CA THR A 95 9.66 -15.51 25.99
C THR A 95 10.92 -14.72 26.36
N THR A 96 11.02 -14.30 27.62
CA THR A 96 12.25 -13.73 28.22
C THR A 96 13.17 -14.79 28.81
N ALA A 97 12.73 -16.06 28.85
CA ALA A 97 13.43 -17.18 29.47
C ALA A 97 14.92 -17.35 29.08
N PRO A 98 15.34 -17.18 27.80
CA PRO A 98 16.76 -17.33 27.47
C PRO A 98 17.66 -16.24 28.06
N PHE A 99 17.11 -15.11 28.52
CA PHE A 99 17.88 -13.98 29.05
C PHE A 99 17.84 -13.86 30.57
N THR A 100 16.86 -14.49 31.25
CA THR A 100 16.81 -14.56 32.72
C THR A 100 17.74 -15.62 33.30
N GLN A 101 18.15 -16.61 32.49
CA GLN A 101 19.09 -17.65 32.89
C GLN A 101 20.55 -17.37 32.51
N MET A 102 20.81 -16.34 31.70
CA MET A 102 22.19 -15.95 31.35
C MET A 102 22.91 -15.39 32.57
N ALA A 103 24.14 -15.84 32.79
CA ALA A 103 24.99 -15.22 33.80
C ALA A 103 25.17 -13.73 33.46
N PRO A 104 25.31 -12.81 34.45
CA PRO A 104 25.42 -11.38 34.19
C PRO A 104 26.49 -11.00 33.14
N GLY A 105 27.60 -11.74 33.07
CA GLY A 105 28.65 -11.54 32.07
C GLY A 105 28.41 -12.14 30.68
N GLU A 106 27.40 -12.99 30.49
CA GLU A 106 26.99 -13.49 29.17
C GLU A 106 26.09 -12.51 28.46
N LEU A 107 25.17 -11.88 29.20
CA LEU A 107 24.28 -10.84 28.67
C LEU A 107 25.08 -9.63 28.17
N ASP A 108 26.07 -9.19 28.95
CA ASP A 108 26.92 -8.06 28.57
C ASP A 108 27.74 -8.37 27.30
N ARG A 109 28.27 -9.61 27.16
CA ARG A 109 28.97 -10.05 25.93
C ARG A 109 28.06 -10.14 24.71
N ALA A 110 26.83 -10.63 24.88
CA ALA A 110 25.84 -10.67 23.80
C ALA A 110 25.42 -9.26 23.35
N LEU A 111 25.32 -8.33 24.30
CA LEU A 111 25.02 -6.93 24.03
C LEU A 111 26.15 -6.26 23.26
N ASP A 112 27.39 -6.43 23.70
CA ASP A 112 28.57 -5.88 23.02
C ASP A 112 28.68 -6.44 21.59
N ALA A 113 28.44 -7.74 21.38
CA ALA A 113 28.45 -8.34 20.05
C ALA A 113 27.38 -7.78 19.09
N LEU A 114 26.19 -7.45 19.61
CA LEU A 114 25.11 -6.84 18.83
C LEU A 114 25.41 -5.37 18.49
N ILE A 115 25.99 -4.63 19.43
CA ILE A 115 26.46 -3.26 19.20
C ILE A 115 27.55 -3.25 18.11
N ASP A 116 28.54 -4.15 18.21
CA ASP A 116 29.62 -4.28 17.23
C ASP A 116 29.10 -4.66 15.83
N GLU A 117 28.08 -5.52 15.73
CA GLU A 117 27.44 -5.85 14.46
C GLU A 117 26.65 -4.67 13.89
N ALA A 118 25.92 -3.93 14.72
CA ALA A 118 25.19 -2.74 14.30
C ALA A 118 26.15 -1.64 13.81
N GLU A 119 27.25 -1.42 14.51
CA GLU A 119 28.30 -0.48 14.11
C GLU A 119 29.00 -0.93 12.82
N ARG A 120 29.29 -2.22 12.65
CA ARG A 120 29.84 -2.76 11.41
C ARG A 120 28.90 -2.53 10.22
N ARG A 121 27.59 -2.72 10.41
CA ARG A 121 26.59 -2.43 9.36
C ARG A 121 26.46 -0.94 9.05
N ALA A 122 26.58 -0.08 10.05
CA ALA A 122 26.54 1.37 9.86
C ALA A 122 27.80 1.92 9.15
N LYS A 123 28.96 1.29 9.38
CA LYS A 123 30.25 1.64 8.75
C LYS A 123 30.47 0.91 7.42
N ALA A 124 29.69 -0.11 7.11
CA ALA A 124 29.76 -0.80 5.83
C ALA A 124 29.46 0.20 4.70
N PRO A 125 30.27 0.24 3.63
CA PRO A 125 29.95 1.04 2.46
C PRO A 125 28.54 0.69 1.99
N PRO A 126 27.70 1.68 1.61
CA PRO A 126 26.40 1.38 1.03
C PRO A 126 26.64 0.41 -0.12
N LEU A 127 26.02 -0.77 -0.04
CA LEU A 127 26.08 -1.77 -1.11
C LEU A 127 25.76 -1.05 -2.40
N ALA A 128 26.72 -1.06 -3.34
CA ALA A 128 26.49 -0.52 -4.67
C ALA A 128 25.16 -1.07 -5.17
N PRO A 129 24.26 -0.23 -5.71
CA PRO A 129 22.92 -0.65 -6.09
C PRO A 129 23.06 -1.90 -6.94
N ALA A 130 22.56 -3.02 -6.41
CA ALA A 130 22.67 -4.31 -7.05
C ALA A 130 22.14 -4.13 -8.47
N THR A 131 23.05 -4.18 -9.44
CA THR A 131 22.70 -4.09 -10.85
C THR A 131 22.14 -5.46 -11.19
N HIS A 132 20.91 -5.70 -10.75
CA HIS A 132 20.16 -6.87 -11.15
C HIS A 132 20.02 -6.76 -12.66
N LYS A 133 20.81 -7.58 -13.36
CA LYS A 133 20.61 -7.86 -14.78
C LYS A 133 19.20 -8.43 -14.87
N ALA A 134 18.23 -7.57 -15.16
CA ALA A 134 16.83 -7.92 -15.18
C ALA A 134 16.66 -9.05 -16.19
N LEU A 135 16.40 -10.27 -15.68
CA LEU A 135 15.88 -11.34 -16.52
C LEU A 135 14.75 -10.73 -17.35
N ALA A 136 14.82 -10.91 -18.67
CA ALA A 136 13.85 -10.35 -19.61
C ALA A 136 12.45 -10.67 -19.08
N ARG A 137 11.77 -9.66 -18.52
CA ARG A 137 10.45 -9.87 -17.94
C ARG A 137 9.56 -10.34 -19.09
N PRO A 138 8.73 -11.39 -18.90
CA PRO A 138 7.75 -11.77 -19.90
C PRO A 138 7.01 -10.53 -20.38
N ASP A 139 6.73 -10.44 -21.69
CA ASP A 139 6.14 -9.26 -22.29
C ASP A 139 4.72 -9.03 -21.76
N ARG A 140 4.63 -8.37 -20.60
CA ARG A 140 3.36 -8.07 -19.93
C ARG A 140 2.61 -7.02 -20.75
N PRO A 141 1.29 -7.10 -20.91
CA PRO A 141 0.49 -6.09 -21.62
C PRO A 141 0.33 -4.77 -20.83
N TRP A 142 1.06 -4.60 -19.74
CA TRP A 142 1.12 -3.39 -18.94
C TRP A 142 2.56 -3.02 -18.59
N GLU A 143 2.75 -1.76 -18.27
CA GLU A 143 3.98 -1.20 -17.70
C GLU A 143 3.70 -0.61 -16.33
N VAL A 144 4.76 -0.42 -15.54
CA VAL A 144 4.65 0.14 -14.18
C VAL A 144 5.23 1.54 -14.20
N VAL A 145 4.40 2.52 -13.83
CA VAL A 145 4.78 3.92 -13.71
C VAL A 145 4.99 4.22 -12.23
N GLY A 146 6.24 4.47 -11.84
CA GLY A 146 6.61 4.91 -10.51
C GLY A 146 6.93 6.41 -10.49
N THR A 147 6.44 7.11 -9.47
CA THR A 147 6.81 8.48 -9.13
C THR A 147 7.36 8.51 -7.70
N LYS A 148 7.78 9.69 -7.22
CA LYS A 148 8.15 9.85 -5.79
C LYS A 148 6.96 9.69 -4.84
N GLU A 149 5.73 9.78 -5.34
CA GLU A 149 4.52 9.82 -4.51
C GLU A 149 3.70 8.53 -4.59
N PHE A 150 3.76 7.82 -5.70
CA PHE A 150 2.99 6.60 -5.93
C PHE A 150 3.59 5.75 -7.04
N THR A 151 3.18 4.48 -7.09
CA THR A 151 3.39 3.53 -8.17
C THR A 151 2.04 3.02 -8.66
N ILE A 152 1.87 2.87 -9.98
CA ILE A 152 0.66 2.35 -10.60
C ILE A 152 1.00 1.56 -11.88
N ALA A 153 0.23 0.53 -12.21
CA ALA A 153 0.33 -0.12 -13.52
C ALA A 153 -0.59 0.54 -14.54
N VAL A 154 -0.08 0.73 -15.75
CA VAL A 154 -0.85 1.27 -16.87
C VAL A 154 -0.74 0.33 -18.07
N PRO A 155 -1.76 0.23 -18.92
CA PRO A 155 -1.64 -0.64 -20.10
C PRO A 155 -0.52 -0.15 -21.03
N LYS A 156 0.22 -1.08 -21.65
CA LYS A 156 1.29 -0.71 -22.59
C LYS A 156 0.71 -0.04 -23.84
N GLY A 157 1.48 0.89 -24.41
CA GLY A 157 1.10 1.62 -25.63
C GLY A 157 0.14 2.79 -25.40
N TRP A 158 -0.27 3.04 -24.16
CA TRP A 158 -1.11 4.18 -23.82
C TRP A 158 -0.33 5.50 -23.90
N ARG A 159 -0.97 6.55 -24.43
CA ARG A 159 -0.32 7.83 -24.74
C ARG A 159 -0.72 8.89 -23.72
N LYS A 160 0.26 9.54 -23.10
CA LYS A 160 0.00 10.71 -22.24
C LYS A 160 -0.52 11.86 -23.10
N LEU A 161 -1.66 12.45 -22.72
CA LEU A 161 -2.11 13.70 -23.30
C LEU A 161 -1.44 14.88 -22.58
N PRO A 162 -0.99 15.90 -23.32
CA PRO A 162 -0.57 17.15 -22.71
C PRO A 162 -1.82 17.90 -22.21
N GLN A 163 -2.24 17.63 -20.97
CA GLN A 163 -3.31 18.40 -20.33
C GLN A 163 -2.75 19.26 -19.19
N PRO A 164 -3.03 20.58 -19.19
CA PRO A 164 -2.43 21.52 -18.22
C PRO A 164 -3.01 21.40 -16.80
N ILE A 165 -4.15 20.73 -16.62
CA ILE A 165 -4.89 20.71 -15.33
C ILE A 165 -4.67 19.41 -14.55
N LEU A 166 -4.32 18.32 -15.23
CA LEU A 166 -4.23 16.99 -14.63
C LEU A 166 -2.79 16.46 -14.74
N ASN A 167 -1.97 16.75 -13.72
CA ASN A 167 -0.52 16.56 -13.77
C ASN A 167 -0.03 15.09 -13.80
N ASN A 168 -0.91 14.07 -13.70
CA ASN A 168 -0.54 12.65 -13.65
C ASN A 168 -1.46 11.70 -14.47
N VAL A 169 -1.95 12.15 -15.63
CA VAL A 169 -2.89 11.35 -16.45
C VAL A 169 -2.15 10.38 -17.38
N VAL A 170 -2.57 9.11 -17.38
CA VAL A 170 -2.18 8.12 -18.39
C VAL A 170 -3.41 7.73 -19.19
N TYR A 171 -3.53 8.34 -20.37
CA TYR A 171 -4.71 8.32 -21.20
C TYR A 171 -4.57 7.39 -22.41
N LEU A 172 -5.69 6.98 -22.99
CA LEU A 172 -5.79 6.64 -24.41
C LEU A 172 -7.17 7.12 -24.92
N THR A 173 -7.28 7.63 -26.15
CA THR A 173 -8.56 7.65 -26.88
C THR A 173 -8.53 6.39 -27.73
N GLY A 174 -9.67 5.74 -28.01
CA GLY A 174 -9.70 4.67 -29.02
C GLY A 174 -9.27 5.23 -30.38
N ASP A 175 -7.99 5.13 -30.72
CA ASP A 175 -7.40 5.46 -32.03
C ASP A 175 -7.18 4.18 -32.87
N GLY A 176 -7.73 3.05 -32.43
CA GLY A 176 -7.54 1.73 -33.03
C GLY A 176 -6.38 0.94 -32.41
N ILE A 177 -5.57 1.54 -31.54
CA ILE A 177 -4.45 0.88 -30.86
C ILE A 177 -4.92 0.40 -29.49
N GLY A 178 -5.36 -0.86 -29.43
CA GLY A 178 -5.78 -1.52 -28.17
C GLY A 178 -7.25 -1.30 -27.77
N ALA A 179 -7.94 -0.37 -28.42
CA ALA A 179 -9.39 -0.17 -28.33
C ALA A 179 -9.98 0.11 -29.72
N PRO A 180 -11.18 -0.40 -30.06
CA PRO A 180 -11.82 -0.07 -31.33
C PRO A 180 -12.07 1.45 -31.44
N VAL A 181 -12.00 1.97 -32.67
CA VAL A 181 -12.19 3.42 -32.93
C VAL A 181 -13.64 3.82 -32.71
N VAL A 182 -14.57 2.97 -33.15
CA VAL A 182 -16.01 3.19 -33.07
C VAL A 182 -16.71 1.99 -32.45
N ASP A 183 -17.85 2.24 -31.86
CA ASP A 183 -18.78 1.21 -31.41
C ASP A 183 -19.68 0.75 -32.56
N GLU A 184 -20.57 -0.20 -32.28
CA GLU A 184 -21.50 -0.76 -33.26
C GLU A 184 -22.56 0.24 -33.76
N THR A 185 -22.69 1.39 -33.11
CA THR A 185 -23.56 2.49 -33.54
C THR A 185 -22.82 3.53 -34.40
N GLY A 186 -21.53 3.30 -34.67
CA GLY A 186 -20.66 4.22 -35.42
C GLY A 186 -20.16 5.41 -34.60
N ASN A 187 -20.43 5.45 -33.28
CA ASN A 187 -19.95 6.51 -32.41
C ASN A 187 -18.53 6.21 -31.93
N PRO A 188 -17.67 7.23 -31.74
CA PRO A 188 -16.28 7.02 -31.34
C PRO A 188 -16.18 6.47 -29.91
N ILE A 189 -15.33 5.49 -29.67
CA ILE A 189 -15.06 4.95 -28.32
C ILE A 189 -13.91 5.71 -27.67
N GLN A 190 -14.06 6.07 -26.39
CA GLN A 190 -12.99 6.66 -25.58
C GLN A 190 -12.76 5.82 -24.33
N ILE A 191 -11.52 5.40 -24.09
CA ILE A 191 -11.17 4.56 -22.92
C ILE A 191 -9.93 5.14 -22.26
N GLY A 192 -10.08 5.75 -21.09
CA GLY A 192 -8.98 6.45 -20.44
C GLY A 192 -8.80 6.09 -18.97
N MET A 193 -7.68 6.55 -18.41
CA MET A 193 -7.38 6.51 -16.99
C MET A 193 -6.69 7.82 -16.56
N ALA A 194 -6.87 8.22 -15.32
CA ALA A 194 -6.24 9.39 -14.73
C ALA A 194 -5.90 9.13 -13.27
N VAL A 195 -4.79 9.71 -12.80
CA VAL A 195 -4.45 9.79 -11.38
C VAL A 195 -4.47 11.26 -10.98
N GLU A 196 -5.29 11.59 -9.99
CA GLU A 196 -5.50 12.94 -9.50
C GLU A 196 -5.12 13.04 -8.04
N ARG A 197 -4.40 14.11 -7.69
CA ARG A 197 -4.01 14.44 -6.32
C ARG A 197 -4.83 15.62 -5.84
N TYR A 198 -5.39 15.46 -4.66
CA TYR A 198 -6.14 16.49 -3.95
C TYR A 198 -5.35 16.96 -2.72
N GLY A 199 -5.80 18.05 -2.10
CA GLY A 199 -5.23 18.54 -0.86
C GLY A 199 -5.44 17.59 0.31
N LYS A 200 -5.25 18.10 1.53
CA LYS A 200 -5.57 17.34 2.74
C LYS A 200 -7.07 17.07 2.79
N VAL A 201 -7.45 15.80 2.90
CA VAL A 201 -8.85 15.37 3.00
C VAL A 201 -9.16 14.98 4.44
N LYS A 202 -10.36 15.36 4.91
CA LYS A 202 -10.89 14.94 6.21
C LYS A 202 -11.74 13.67 6.11
N ASP A 203 -12.29 13.43 4.92
CA ASP A 203 -13.12 12.27 4.64
C ASP A 203 -12.29 11.00 4.59
N SER A 204 -12.87 9.90 5.05
CA SER A 204 -12.38 8.57 4.69
C SER A 204 -12.57 8.34 3.19
N ALA A 205 -11.85 7.37 2.62
CA ALA A 205 -12.01 6.98 1.22
C ALA A 205 -13.47 6.63 0.87
N VAL A 206 -14.17 5.92 1.76
CA VAL A 206 -15.57 5.52 1.59
C VAL A 206 -16.50 6.73 1.59
N GLU A 207 -16.28 7.70 2.48
CA GLU A 207 -17.10 8.92 2.51
C GLU A 207 -16.86 9.80 1.28
N GLY A 208 -15.61 9.92 0.83
CA GLY A 208 -15.29 10.58 -0.45
C GLY A 208 -15.99 9.90 -1.64
N ALA A 209 -16.00 8.57 -1.66
CA ALA A 209 -16.68 7.77 -2.67
C ALA A 209 -18.22 7.94 -2.63
N LYS A 210 -18.84 7.94 -1.44
CA LYS A 210 -20.28 8.21 -1.27
C LYS A 210 -20.65 9.61 -1.75
N ARG A 211 -19.87 10.62 -1.34
CA ARG A 211 -20.05 12.02 -1.75
C ARG A 211 -20.00 12.14 -3.28
N ASN A 212 -19.02 11.49 -3.91
CA ASN A 212 -18.93 11.49 -5.36
C ASN A 212 -20.16 10.87 -6.05
N LEU A 213 -20.66 9.72 -5.58
CA LEU A 213 -21.89 9.13 -6.13
C LEU A 213 -23.08 10.06 -5.94
N GLY A 214 -23.24 10.67 -4.76
CA GLY A 214 -24.30 11.63 -4.51
C GLY A 214 -24.26 12.81 -5.48
N THR A 215 -23.07 13.39 -5.72
CA THR A 215 -22.92 14.48 -6.71
C THR A 215 -23.36 14.06 -8.12
N LEU A 216 -23.03 12.83 -8.54
CA LEU A 216 -23.43 12.35 -9.87
C LEU A 216 -24.95 12.16 -10.01
N GLU A 217 -25.65 11.84 -8.92
CA GLU A 217 -27.10 11.66 -8.93
C GLU A 217 -27.88 12.97 -8.99
N TYR A 218 -27.30 14.05 -8.48
CA TYR A 218 -27.92 15.37 -8.48
C TYR A 218 -27.51 16.24 -9.69
N ASP A 219 -26.58 15.79 -10.54
CA ASP A 219 -26.20 16.53 -11.75
C ASP A 219 -27.27 16.34 -12.85
N PRO A 220 -27.99 17.41 -13.26
CA PRO A 220 -29.08 17.30 -14.24
C PRO A 220 -28.61 16.94 -15.66
N ARG A 221 -27.30 17.00 -15.93
CA ARG A 221 -26.70 16.59 -17.21
C ARG A 221 -26.46 15.09 -17.27
N LEU A 222 -26.50 14.41 -16.13
CA LEU A 222 -26.20 13.00 -16.00
C LEU A 222 -27.49 12.20 -15.76
N LYS A 223 -27.57 11.02 -16.37
CA LYS A 223 -28.59 10.02 -16.03
C LYS A 223 -27.89 8.74 -15.61
N VAL A 224 -27.91 8.44 -14.31
CA VAL A 224 -27.35 7.19 -13.78
C VAL A 224 -28.20 6.01 -14.25
N LEU A 225 -27.57 5.05 -14.93
CA LEU A 225 -28.19 3.82 -15.41
C LEU A 225 -28.01 2.68 -14.41
N SER A 226 -26.81 2.54 -13.87
CA SER A 226 -26.52 1.61 -12.77
C SER A 226 -25.38 2.14 -11.91
N LYS A 227 -25.40 1.81 -10.62
CA LYS A 227 -24.31 2.14 -9.69
C LYS A 227 -24.16 1.02 -8.67
N ASN A 228 -22.92 0.78 -8.25
CA ASN A 228 -22.65 -0.07 -7.10
C ASN A 228 -22.47 0.80 -5.85
N PRO A 229 -22.84 0.33 -4.66
CA PRO A 229 -22.43 1.00 -3.43
C PRO A 229 -20.90 1.06 -3.37
N PRO A 230 -20.31 2.10 -2.74
CA PRO A 230 -18.87 2.19 -2.57
C PRO A 230 -18.31 0.94 -1.90
N GLN A 231 -17.31 0.32 -2.53
CA GLN A 231 -16.68 -0.90 -2.05
C GLN A 231 -15.41 -0.54 -1.27
N PRO A 232 -15.38 -0.70 0.06
CA PRO A 232 -14.13 -0.54 0.81
C PRO A 232 -13.15 -1.63 0.38
N LEU A 233 -11.88 -1.27 0.22
CA LEU A 233 -10.80 -2.19 -0.11
C LEU A 233 -9.48 -1.74 0.52
N LYS A 234 -8.53 -2.66 0.62
CA LYS A 234 -7.14 -2.36 0.96
C LYS A 234 -6.26 -2.50 -0.26
N LEU A 235 -5.40 -1.50 -0.49
CA LEU A 235 -4.37 -1.54 -1.51
C LEU A 235 -3.21 -2.46 -1.09
N SER A 236 -2.28 -2.74 -2.01
CA SER A 236 -1.19 -3.70 -1.77
C SER A 236 -0.22 -3.27 -0.66
N ASP A 237 -0.14 -1.97 -0.38
CA ASP A 237 0.61 -1.41 0.74
C ASP A 237 -0.16 -1.35 2.07
N GLY A 238 -1.42 -1.77 2.07
CA GLY A 238 -2.33 -1.76 3.22
C GLY A 238 -3.19 -0.49 3.33
N THR A 239 -3.01 0.50 2.45
CA THR A 239 -3.77 1.75 2.46
C THR A 239 -5.26 1.49 2.26
N ASP A 240 -6.07 2.13 3.10
CA ASP A 240 -7.52 2.12 2.97
C ASP A 240 -7.96 2.90 1.74
N ALA A 241 -8.81 2.26 0.94
CA ALA A 241 -9.36 2.84 -0.26
C ALA A 241 -10.83 2.46 -0.44
N ALA A 242 -11.50 3.13 -1.35
CA ALA A 242 -12.87 2.81 -1.72
C ALA A 242 -13.03 2.88 -3.24
N PHE A 243 -13.71 1.89 -3.80
CA PHE A 243 -13.95 1.78 -5.23
C PHE A 243 -15.41 2.03 -5.57
N ASN A 244 -15.62 2.89 -6.56
CA ASN A 244 -16.91 3.17 -7.17
C ASN A 244 -16.94 2.67 -8.60
N ARG A 245 -18.09 2.13 -8.98
CA ARG A 245 -18.46 1.81 -10.37
C ARG A 245 -19.82 2.43 -10.66
N VAL A 246 -19.90 3.24 -11.70
CA VAL A 246 -21.14 3.87 -12.15
C VAL A 246 -21.24 3.82 -13.68
N LEU A 247 -22.39 3.41 -14.18
CA LEU A 247 -22.77 3.49 -15.57
C LEU A 247 -23.82 4.60 -15.71
N LEU A 248 -23.60 5.54 -16.61
CA LEU A 248 -24.46 6.71 -16.77
C LEU A 248 -24.54 7.16 -18.23
N ILE A 249 -25.47 8.07 -18.51
CA ILE A 249 -25.53 8.83 -19.76
C ILE A 249 -25.08 10.26 -19.47
N GLU A 250 -24.09 10.75 -20.22
CA GLU A 250 -23.56 12.12 -20.18
C GLU A 250 -24.23 12.96 -21.27
N ASP A 251 -24.70 14.16 -20.91
CA ASP A 251 -25.29 15.16 -21.82
C ASP A 251 -26.33 14.57 -22.79
N ARG A 252 -27.10 13.58 -22.31
CA ARG A 252 -28.13 12.84 -23.05
C ARG A 252 -27.66 12.12 -24.32
N SER A 253 -26.36 12.06 -24.61
CA SER A 253 -25.82 11.65 -25.91
C SER A 253 -24.76 10.54 -25.84
N ARG A 254 -24.08 10.39 -24.71
CA ARG A 254 -22.98 9.42 -24.56
C ARG A 254 -23.23 8.49 -23.39
N LYS A 255 -23.02 7.18 -23.56
CA LYS A 255 -23.02 6.22 -22.46
C LYS A 255 -21.60 6.11 -21.91
N SER A 256 -21.45 6.21 -20.59
CA SER A 256 -20.16 6.26 -19.90
C SER A 256 -20.14 5.32 -18.72
N LEU A 257 -19.22 4.37 -18.71
CA LEU A 257 -18.83 3.62 -17.52
C LEU A 257 -17.68 4.38 -16.86
N GLN A 258 -17.86 4.81 -15.61
CA GLN A 258 -16.81 5.41 -14.79
C GLN A 258 -16.47 4.50 -13.61
N MET A 259 -15.18 4.29 -13.39
CA MET A 259 -14.61 3.57 -12.27
C MET A 259 -13.68 4.51 -11.52
N LYS A 260 -13.86 4.66 -10.21
CA LYS A 260 -13.04 5.56 -9.39
C LYS A 260 -12.57 4.87 -8.13
N LEU A 261 -11.26 4.92 -7.88
CA LEU A 261 -10.65 4.55 -6.61
C LEU A 261 -10.34 5.82 -5.83
N PHE A 262 -10.81 5.90 -4.59
CA PHE A 262 -10.50 6.95 -3.63
C PHE A 262 -9.53 6.39 -2.60
N ALA A 263 -8.47 7.12 -2.29
CA ALA A 263 -7.51 6.76 -1.24
C ALA A 263 -6.93 8.02 -0.58
N ALA A 264 -6.34 7.85 0.60
CA ALA A 264 -5.53 8.88 1.23
C ALA A 264 -4.15 8.34 1.57
N ASP A 265 -3.11 9.11 1.30
CA ASP A 265 -1.75 8.72 1.66
C ASP A 265 -1.46 8.95 3.17
N SER A 266 -0.25 8.60 3.61
CA SER A 266 0.17 8.77 5.00
C SER A 266 0.21 10.23 5.47
N ASN A 267 0.17 11.20 4.56
CA ASN A 267 0.12 12.64 4.85
C ASN A 267 -1.31 13.19 4.77
N SER A 268 -2.31 12.31 4.72
CA SER A 268 -3.73 12.63 4.53
C SER A 268 -4.05 13.38 3.24
N ARG A 269 -3.19 13.27 2.21
CA ARG A 269 -3.49 13.84 0.89
C ARG A 269 -4.41 12.89 0.14
N GLY A 270 -5.48 13.44 -0.41
CA GLY A 270 -6.47 12.65 -1.16
C GLY A 270 -5.95 12.29 -2.55
N TRP A 271 -6.28 11.09 -3.00
CA TRP A 271 -5.97 10.61 -4.33
C TRP A 271 -7.20 9.98 -4.96
N VAL A 272 -7.41 10.25 -6.25
CA VAL A 272 -8.44 9.62 -7.06
C VAL A 272 -7.82 9.01 -8.30
N VAL A 273 -8.00 7.70 -8.50
CA VAL A 273 -7.68 7.04 -9.77
C VAL A 273 -8.98 6.80 -10.51
N SER A 274 -9.16 7.46 -11.64
CA SER A 274 -10.35 7.35 -12.48
C SER A 274 -10.02 6.52 -13.72
N ALA A 275 -10.87 5.59 -14.11
CA ALA A 275 -10.89 5.01 -15.45
C ALA A 275 -12.29 5.08 -16.04
N TRP A 276 -12.39 5.17 -17.36
CA TRP A 276 -13.68 5.31 -18.03
C TRP A 276 -13.74 4.63 -19.39
N ILE A 277 -14.95 4.29 -19.82
CA ILE A 277 -15.31 3.87 -21.18
C ILE A 277 -16.48 4.73 -21.63
N VAL A 278 -16.31 5.50 -22.71
CA VAL A 278 -17.36 6.35 -23.30
C VAL A 278 -17.71 5.84 -24.68
N THR A 279 -19.00 5.63 -24.95
CA THR A 279 -19.58 5.08 -26.18
C THR A 279 -20.78 5.92 -26.61
N GLY A 280 -21.39 5.61 -27.75
CA GLY A 280 -22.69 6.11 -28.15
C GLY A 280 -23.77 5.69 -27.14
N ARG A 281 -24.80 6.52 -26.98
CA ARG A 281 -25.87 6.31 -25.99
C ARG A 281 -26.48 4.90 -26.00
N ASP A 282 -26.71 4.36 -27.19
CA ASP A 282 -27.43 3.09 -27.37
C ASP A 282 -26.48 1.90 -27.58
N SER A 283 -25.16 2.13 -27.54
CA SER A 283 -24.16 1.07 -27.68
C SER A 283 -24.20 0.10 -26.50
N GLN A 284 -24.11 -1.20 -26.79
CA GLN A 284 -23.91 -2.33 -25.90
C GLN A 284 -22.42 -2.67 -25.70
N PHE A 285 -21.50 -1.84 -26.20
CA PHE A 285 -20.07 -2.11 -26.14
C PHE A 285 -19.59 -2.34 -24.70
N ILE A 286 -20.04 -1.52 -23.74
CA ILE A 286 -19.63 -1.65 -22.34
C ILE A 286 -20.10 -2.99 -21.77
N GLU A 287 -21.38 -3.33 -21.98
CA GLU A 287 -22.03 -4.53 -21.48
C GLU A 287 -21.39 -5.81 -22.07
N ASN A 288 -21.00 -5.77 -23.35
CA ASN A 288 -20.37 -6.88 -24.06
C ASN A 288 -18.87 -7.05 -23.80
N ASN A 289 -18.24 -6.11 -23.07
CA ASN A 289 -16.78 -6.10 -22.84
C ASN A 289 -16.42 -6.19 -21.34
N ALA A 290 -17.07 -7.09 -20.61
CA ALA A 290 -16.71 -7.39 -19.20
C ALA A 290 -15.21 -7.66 -18.96
N PRO A 291 -14.45 -8.33 -19.88
CA PRO A 291 -13.00 -8.48 -19.71
C PRO A 291 -12.24 -7.15 -19.71
N LEU A 292 -12.65 -6.18 -20.54
CA LEU A 292 -12.04 -4.84 -20.57
C LEU A 292 -12.33 -4.10 -19.26
N GLU A 293 -13.58 -4.14 -18.79
CA GLU A 293 -13.96 -3.58 -17.49
C GLU A 293 -13.09 -4.17 -16.37
N ASN A 294 -12.93 -5.49 -16.33
CA ASN A 294 -12.12 -6.16 -15.31
C ASN A 294 -10.63 -5.76 -15.37
N ARG A 295 -10.05 -5.61 -16.57
CA ARG A 295 -8.68 -5.12 -16.73
C ARG A 295 -8.55 -3.67 -16.24
N LEU A 296 -9.46 -2.79 -16.62
CA LEU A 296 -9.45 -1.40 -16.17
C LEU A 296 -9.60 -1.30 -14.65
N ARG A 297 -10.47 -2.13 -14.04
CA ARG A 297 -10.58 -2.23 -12.57
C ARG A 297 -9.23 -2.60 -11.96
N ALA A 298 -8.55 -3.63 -12.48
CA ALA A 298 -7.25 -4.06 -11.98
C ALA A 298 -6.18 -2.95 -12.10
N HIS A 299 -6.21 -2.15 -13.17
CA HIS A 299 -5.34 -0.99 -13.32
C HIS A 299 -5.66 0.10 -12.30
N VAL A 300 -6.94 0.46 -12.15
CA VAL A 300 -7.40 1.47 -11.18
C VAL A 300 -7.01 1.08 -9.75
N THR A 301 -7.15 -0.19 -9.39
CA THR A 301 -6.82 -0.69 -8.04
C THR A 301 -5.34 -1.02 -7.86
N SER A 302 -4.48 -0.77 -8.85
CA SER A 302 -3.04 -1.03 -8.74
C SER A 302 -2.26 0.10 -8.06
N LEU A 303 -2.93 1.19 -7.65
CA LEU A 303 -2.29 2.28 -6.93
C LEU A 303 -1.59 1.76 -5.66
N CYS A 304 -0.36 2.22 -5.44
CA CYS A 304 0.44 1.90 -4.27
C CYS A 304 1.31 3.10 -3.89
N PHE A 305 1.25 3.56 -2.65
CA PHE A 305 2.08 4.65 -2.13
C PHE A 305 3.45 4.16 -1.66
N ASP A 306 3.55 2.90 -1.24
CA ASP A 306 4.83 2.23 -0.94
C ASP A 306 5.29 1.37 -2.14
N GLN A 307 6.27 1.86 -2.90
CA GLN A 307 6.77 1.17 -4.09
C GLN A 307 7.33 -0.24 -3.78
N SER A 308 7.86 -0.46 -2.57
CA SER A 308 8.41 -1.77 -2.18
C SER A 308 7.33 -2.84 -2.02
N LYS A 309 6.08 -2.42 -1.80
CA LYS A 309 4.90 -3.29 -1.63
C LYS A 309 4.04 -3.40 -2.88
N PHE A 310 4.48 -2.85 -4.01
CA PHE A 310 3.71 -2.87 -5.25
C PHE A 310 3.50 -4.30 -5.76
N ASN A 311 2.22 -4.70 -5.94
CA ASN A 311 1.84 -6.06 -6.32
C ASN A 311 1.09 -6.09 -7.66
N THR A 312 1.50 -6.98 -8.56
CA THR A 312 0.90 -7.14 -9.91
C THR A 312 0.03 -8.38 -10.08
N SER A 313 -0.25 -9.13 -9.01
CA SER A 313 -1.06 -10.35 -9.05
C SER A 313 -2.47 -10.12 -9.58
N ALA A 314 -3.16 -9.07 -9.11
CA ALA A 314 -4.50 -8.71 -9.59
C ALA A 314 -4.52 -8.40 -11.10
N LEU A 315 -3.47 -7.74 -11.61
CA LEU A 315 -3.30 -7.51 -13.05
C LEU A 315 -3.06 -8.81 -13.81
N ALA A 316 -2.14 -9.65 -13.32
CA ALA A 316 -1.88 -10.95 -13.93
C ALA A 316 -3.15 -11.80 -14.01
N ALA A 317 -3.98 -11.81 -12.97
CA ALA A 317 -5.28 -12.48 -12.98
C ALA A 317 -6.25 -11.86 -14.00
N ALA A 318 -6.33 -10.53 -14.08
CA ALA A 318 -7.22 -9.83 -15.02
C ALA A 318 -6.85 -10.05 -16.49
N TYR A 319 -5.56 -10.29 -16.79
CA TYR A 319 -5.07 -10.61 -18.14
C TYR A 319 -4.93 -12.11 -18.41
N GLY A 320 -4.94 -12.96 -17.38
CA GLY A 320 -4.79 -14.42 -17.51
C GLY A 320 -6.02 -15.14 -18.07
N GLY A 321 -7.16 -14.45 -18.17
CA GLY A 321 -8.31 -14.95 -18.92
C GLY A 321 -8.00 -15.01 -20.43
N ARG A 322 -8.35 -16.11 -21.09
CA ARG A 322 -8.19 -16.29 -22.55
C ARG A 322 -8.70 -15.02 -23.25
N PRO A 323 -7.90 -14.33 -24.07
CA PRO A 323 -8.34 -13.10 -24.71
C PRO A 323 -9.57 -13.41 -25.57
N THR A 324 -10.74 -12.91 -25.15
CA THR A 324 -11.87 -12.78 -26.07
C THR A 324 -11.40 -11.81 -27.14
N GLN A 325 -11.14 -12.36 -28.32
CA GLN A 325 -10.92 -11.59 -29.53
C GLN A 325 -12.01 -10.52 -29.58
N PRO A 326 -11.68 -9.22 -29.76
CA PRO A 326 -12.71 -8.20 -29.88
C PRO A 326 -13.69 -8.68 -30.95
N ALA A 327 -14.99 -8.63 -30.65
CA ALA A 327 -16.03 -8.99 -31.61
C ALA A 327 -15.69 -8.26 -32.91
N THR A 328 -15.26 -9.02 -33.92
CA THR A 328 -15.00 -8.46 -35.23
C THR A 328 -16.37 -8.04 -35.72
N VAL A 329 -16.68 -6.75 -35.59
CA VAL A 329 -17.92 -6.20 -36.11
C VAL A 329 -17.81 -6.36 -37.61
N ALA A 330 -18.53 -7.35 -38.15
CA ALA A 330 -18.65 -7.51 -39.59
C ALA A 330 -19.08 -6.15 -40.16
N PRO A 331 -18.41 -5.63 -41.20
CA PRO A 331 -18.77 -4.34 -41.76
C PRO A 331 -20.26 -4.35 -42.08
N ALA A 332 -21.01 -3.41 -41.49
CA ALA A 332 -22.43 -3.25 -41.76
C ALA A 332 -22.63 -3.24 -43.27
N ALA A 333 -23.46 -4.17 -43.76
CA ALA A 333 -23.78 -4.27 -45.17
C ALA A 333 -24.27 -2.88 -45.62
N ARG A 334 -23.46 -2.20 -46.44
CA ARG A 334 -23.88 -0.96 -47.08
C ARG A 334 -24.99 -1.34 -48.04
N ASP A 335 -26.23 -1.09 -47.65
CA ASP A 335 -27.34 -1.03 -48.58
C ASP A 335 -27.02 0.06 -49.61
N ARG A 336 -26.53 -0.35 -50.77
CA ARG A 336 -26.42 0.51 -51.94
C ARG A 336 -27.85 0.76 -52.44
N LYS A 337 -28.37 1.95 -52.17
CA LYS A 337 -29.42 2.57 -52.98
C LYS A 337 -28.78 3.60 -53.89
#